data_AF-A0A7V5VYC9-F1
#
_entry.id   AF-A0A7V5VYC9-F1
#
_cell.length_a   1.000
_cell.length_b   1.000
_cell.length_c   1.000
_cell.angle_alpha   90.00
_cell.angle_beta   90.00
_cell.angle_gamma   90.00
#
_symmetry.space_group_name_H-M   'P 1'
#
loop_
_entity.id
_entity.type
_entity.pdbx_description
1 polymer ?
#
loop_
_entity_poly.entity_id
_entity_poly.type
_entity_poly.pdbx_seq_one_letter_code
_entity_poly.pdbx_strand_id
1 'polypeptide(L)'
;MNEVFPIIFQKYPGLKNIPWIKLTETPTPIEKLSNLGKELEFNSLYIKRDDICNSIYGGNKPRKFEFVLADILKKNRKNIITMGGIGTNHGLAQTILCRQV
;
A
#
# COMPACT_ATOMS: atom_id res chain seq x y z
N MET A 1 -16.17 -12.03 -13.64
CA MET A 1 -14.80 -11.92 -13.08
C MET A 1 -14.96 -11.82 -11.58
N ASN A 2 -14.29 -12.68 -10.80
CA ASN A 2 -14.36 -12.59 -9.33
C ASN A 2 -13.76 -11.24 -8.91
N GLU A 3 -14.53 -10.38 -8.24
CA GLU A 3 -14.02 -9.13 -7.69
C GLU A 3 -12.92 -9.44 -6.67
N VAL A 4 -11.69 -9.03 -7.00
CA VAL A 4 -10.54 -9.17 -6.11
C VAL A 4 -10.61 -8.03 -5.09
N PHE A 5 -11.20 -8.31 -3.93
CA PHE A 5 -11.25 -7.37 -2.81
C PHE A 5 -10.01 -7.49 -1.91
N PRO A 6 -9.56 -6.38 -1.27
CA PRO A 6 -8.48 -6.44 -0.30
C PRO A 6 -8.88 -7.33 0.88
N ILE A 7 -7.92 -8.09 1.42
CA ILE A 7 -8.15 -9.07 2.50
C ILE A 7 -8.85 -8.44 3.72
N ILE A 8 -8.65 -7.14 3.97
CA ILE A 8 -9.31 -6.43 5.07
C ILE A 8 -10.85 -6.44 4.96
N PHE A 9 -11.41 -6.44 3.75
CA PHE A 9 -12.86 -6.55 3.53
C PHE A 9 -13.38 -7.97 3.70
N GLN A 10 -12.54 -8.97 3.46
CA GLN A 10 -12.87 -10.36 3.74
C GLN A 10 -12.89 -10.60 5.26
N LYS A 11 -11.90 -10.05 5.98
CA LYS A 11 -11.80 -10.15 7.43
C LYS A 11 -12.85 -9.31 8.17
N TYR A 12 -13.22 -8.16 7.61
CA TYR A 12 -14.22 -7.25 8.20
C TYR A 12 -15.25 -6.83 7.15
N PRO A 13 -16.30 -7.64 6.92
CA PRO A 13 -17.30 -7.40 5.88
C PRO A 13 -18.02 -6.04 5.99
N GLY A 14 -18.14 -5.48 7.20
CA GLY A 14 -18.73 -4.16 7.43
C GLY A 14 -17.95 -3.00 6.79
N LEU A 15 -16.70 -3.22 6.36
CA LEU A 15 -15.86 -2.22 5.70
C LEU A 15 -16.04 -2.14 4.19
N LYS A 16 -16.83 -3.04 3.56
CA LYS A 16 -17.01 -3.09 2.09
C LYS A 16 -17.57 -1.80 1.48
N ASN A 17 -18.20 -0.94 2.29
CA ASN A 17 -18.72 0.36 1.83
C ASN A 17 -17.64 1.45 1.72
N ILE A 18 -16.42 1.20 2.21
CA ILE A 18 -15.30 2.13 2.07
C ILE A 18 -14.82 2.09 0.62
N PRO A 19 -14.73 3.24 -0.09
CA PRO A 19 -14.22 3.29 -1.45
C PRO A 19 -12.81 2.69 -1.53
N TRP A 20 -12.56 1.87 -2.56
CA TRP A 20 -11.27 1.26 -2.80
C TRP A 20 -11.03 1.13 -4.31
N ILE A 21 -9.78 1.35 -4.72
CA ILE A 21 -9.29 1.08 -6.08
C ILE A 21 -8.01 0.24 -5.99
N LYS A 22 -7.80 -0.66 -6.94
CA LYS A 22 -6.58 -1.47 -7.00
C LYS A 22 -5.42 -0.63 -7.53
N LEU A 23 -4.43 -0.34 -6.69
CA LEU A 23 -3.16 0.31 -7.08
C LEU A 23 -1.94 -0.52 -6.67
N THR A 24 -2.15 -1.61 -5.94
CA THR A 24 -1.08 -2.47 -5.46
C THR A 24 -1.34 -3.94 -5.78
N GLU A 25 -0.25 -4.67 -6.02
CA GLU A 25 -0.27 -6.12 -6.15
C GLU A 25 -0.09 -6.74 -4.77
N THR A 26 -1.21 -7.26 -4.23
CA THR A 26 -1.28 -7.76 -2.86
C THR A 26 -2.03 -9.09 -2.81
N PRO A 27 -1.71 -9.98 -1.83
CA PRO A 27 -0.75 -9.80 -0.73
C PRO A 27 0.72 -9.81 -1.20
N THR A 28 1.57 -8.96 -0.60
CA THR A 28 3.04 -9.03 -0.83
C THR A 28 3.68 -10.15 -0.02
N PRO A 29 4.83 -10.70 -0.45
CA PRO A 29 5.45 -11.83 0.23
C PRO A 29 5.96 -11.49 1.62
N ILE A 30 6.11 -12.53 2.45
CA ILE A 30 6.84 -12.51 3.71
C ILE A 30 8.09 -13.35 3.49
N GLU A 31 9.26 -12.76 3.71
CA GLU A 31 10.55 -13.42 3.48
C GLU A 31 11.27 -13.62 4.80
N LYS A 32 11.86 -14.81 5.00
CA LYS A 32 12.71 -15.07 6.16
C LYS A 32 14.09 -14.46 5.93
N LEU A 33 14.55 -13.63 6.86
CA LEU A 33 15.87 -13.01 6.80
C LEU A 33 16.91 -13.93 7.45
N SER A 34 17.19 -15.08 6.84
CA SER A 34 18.01 -16.13 7.47
C SER A 34 19.43 -15.68 7.84
N ASN A 35 20.09 -14.91 6.97
CA ASN A 35 21.46 -14.45 7.21
C ASN A 35 21.51 -13.43 8.36
N LEU A 36 20.67 -12.40 8.30
CA LEU A 36 20.58 -11.37 9.35
C LEU A 36 20.06 -11.96 10.67
N GLY A 37 19.11 -12.89 10.59
CA GLY A 37 18.61 -13.62 11.76
C GLY A 37 19.71 -14.41 12.46
N LYS A 38 20.59 -15.08 11.69
CA LYS A 38 21.76 -15.76 12.26
C LYS A 38 22.74 -14.78 12.93
N GLU A 39 23.04 -13.66 12.28
CA GLU A 39 23.95 -12.64 12.80
C GLU A 39 23.45 -11.99 14.10
N LEU A 40 22.14 -11.76 14.20
CA LEU A 40 21.49 -11.12 15.36
C LEU A 40 20.92 -12.12 16.38
N GLU A 41 21.24 -13.42 16.25
CA GLU A 41 20.73 -14.50 17.12
C GLU A 41 19.19 -14.61 17.20
N PHE A 42 18.49 -14.23 16.12
CA PHE A 42 17.05 -14.41 15.97
C PHE A 42 16.70 -15.64 15.11
N ASN A 43 16.04 -16.63 15.73
CA ASN A 43 15.55 -17.84 15.04
C ASN A 43 14.40 -17.58 14.04
N SER A 44 13.66 -16.48 14.27
CA SER A 44 12.43 -16.12 13.55
C SER A 44 12.39 -14.64 13.19
N LEU A 45 13.32 -14.22 12.33
CA LEU A 45 13.31 -12.88 11.73
C LEU A 45 12.72 -12.91 10.31
N TYR A 46 11.70 -12.10 10.07
CA TYR A 46 10.98 -12.03 8.79
C TYR A 46 10.73 -10.59 8.38
N ILE A 47 10.62 -10.34 7.07
CA ILE A 47 10.23 -9.07 6.50
C ILE A 47 8.98 -9.22 5.63
N LYS A 48 8.03 -8.29 5.79
CA LYS A 48 6.88 -8.14 4.89
C LYS A 48 7.29 -7.19 3.76
N ARG A 49 7.35 -7.69 2.53
CA ARG A 49 7.90 -6.94 1.37
C ARG A 49 6.90 -5.96 0.76
N ASP A 50 6.41 -5.03 1.56
CA ASP A 50 5.53 -3.96 1.05
C ASP A 50 6.25 -3.00 0.10
N ASP A 51 7.57 -2.94 0.15
CA ASP A 51 8.43 -2.19 -0.76
C ASP A 51 8.23 -2.55 -2.24
N ILE A 52 7.73 -3.75 -2.56
CA ILE A 52 7.45 -4.20 -3.93
C ILE A 52 5.95 -4.27 -4.27
N CYS A 53 5.08 -3.62 -3.49
CA CYS A 53 3.63 -3.70 -3.71
C CYS A 53 3.13 -2.98 -4.97
N ASN A 54 3.94 -2.17 -5.64
CA ASN A 54 3.59 -1.45 -6.87
C ASN A 54 4.81 -1.43 -7.80
N SER A 55 4.57 -1.50 -9.12
CA SER A 55 5.63 -1.61 -10.13
C SER A 55 6.54 -0.38 -10.24
N ILE A 56 6.05 0.80 -9.84
CA ILE A 56 6.81 2.05 -9.90
C ILE A 56 7.33 2.43 -8.52
N TYR A 57 6.47 2.42 -7.51
CA TYR A 57 6.85 2.85 -6.17
C TYR A 57 6.02 2.18 -5.08
N GLY A 58 6.64 1.24 -4.36
CA GLY A 58 5.99 0.51 -3.27
C GLY A 58 6.09 1.19 -1.91
N GLY A 59 6.08 0.38 -0.86
CA GLY A 59 6.07 0.79 0.53
C GLY A 59 4.67 0.78 1.15
N ASN A 60 4.55 1.31 2.36
CA ASN A 60 3.27 1.30 3.08
C ASN A 60 2.25 2.34 2.57
N LYS A 61 2.71 3.40 1.89
CA LYS A 61 1.85 4.50 1.43
C LYS A 61 0.92 4.10 0.29
N PRO A 62 1.35 3.37 -0.75
CA PRO A 62 0.45 2.86 -1.78
C PRO A 62 -0.77 2.11 -1.23
N ARG A 63 -0.60 1.22 -0.25
CA ARG A 63 -1.72 0.51 0.41
C ARG A 63 -2.77 1.45 1.00
N LYS A 64 -2.34 2.57 1.60
CA LYS A 64 -3.24 3.60 2.13
C LYS A 64 -3.95 4.33 0.99
N PHE A 65 -3.23 4.63 -0.08
CA PHE A 65 -3.73 5.44 -1.18
C PHE A 65 -4.77 4.73 -2.05
N GLU A 66 -4.83 3.40 -2.04
CA GLU A 66 -5.95 2.65 -2.62
C GLU A 66 -7.32 3.08 -2.09
N PHE A 67 -7.40 3.48 -0.82
CA PHE A 67 -8.64 3.96 -0.21
C PHE A 67 -8.79 5.48 -0.31
N VAL A 68 -7.71 6.22 -0.07
CA VAL A 68 -7.73 7.69 -0.08
C VAL A 68 -8.02 8.22 -1.49
N LEU A 69 -7.35 7.69 -2.51
CA LEU A 69 -7.57 8.12 -3.89
C LEU A 69 -8.95 7.67 -4.40
N ALA A 70 -9.43 6.49 -4.00
CA ALA A 70 -10.79 6.06 -4.31
C ALA A 70 -11.85 7.04 -3.79
N ASP A 71 -11.71 7.53 -2.55
CA ASP A 71 -12.62 8.51 -1.97
C ASP A 71 -12.53 9.88 -2.67
N ILE A 72 -11.32 10.31 -3.04
CA ILE A 72 -11.09 11.55 -3.81
C ILE A 72 -11.76 11.49 -5.18
N LEU A 73 -11.61 10.37 -5.89
CA LEU A 73 -12.25 10.12 -7.18
C LEU A 73 -13.78 10.09 -7.03
N LYS A 74 -14.30 9.40 -6.02
CA LYS A 74 -15.73 9.38 -5.69
C LYS A 74 -16.29 10.79 -5.45
N LYS A 75 -15.48 11.69 -4.89
CA LYS A 75 -15.83 13.11 -4.64
C LYS A 75 -15.55 14.04 -5.82
N ASN A 76 -15.17 13.51 -7.00
CA ASN A 76 -14.85 14.27 -8.21
C ASN A 76 -13.82 15.40 -7.99
N ARG A 77 -12.79 15.14 -7.17
CA ARG A 77 -11.71 16.11 -6.90
C ARG A 77 -10.52 15.84 -7.82
N LYS A 78 -9.91 16.92 -8.34
CA LYS A 78 -8.76 16.85 -9.27
C LYS A 78 -7.46 17.37 -8.69
N ASN A 79 -7.54 18.16 -7.62
CA ASN A 79 -6.38 18.78 -6.98
C ASN A 79 -6.20 18.17 -5.59
N ILE A 80 -4.96 17.79 -5.28
CA ILE A 80 -4.61 17.21 -3.99
C ILE A 80 -3.46 18.01 -3.41
N ILE A 81 -3.65 18.51 -2.19
CA ILE A 81 -2.62 19.18 -1.41
C ILE A 81 -2.15 18.22 -0.34
N THR A 82 -0.85 18.01 -0.23
CA THR A 82 -0.22 17.23 0.83
C THR A 82 1.04 17.90 1.31
N MET A 83 1.52 17.51 2.48
CA MET A 83 2.76 17.99 3.06
C MET A 83 3.62 16.82 3.57
N GLY A 84 4.92 17.09 3.73
CA GLY A 84 5.86 16.20 4.39
C GLY A 84 7.23 16.88 4.50
N GLY A 85 8.12 16.28 5.28
CA GLY A 85 9.51 16.75 5.38
C GLY A 85 10.31 16.49 4.11
N ILE A 86 11.52 17.05 4.05
CA ILE A 86 12.50 16.78 3.00
C ILE A 86 12.74 15.26 2.92
N GLY A 87 12.70 14.69 1.70
CA GLY A 87 12.90 13.25 1.48
C GLY A 87 11.69 12.35 1.79
N THR A 88 10.48 12.91 1.89
CA THR A 88 9.28 12.13 2.25
C THR A 88 8.86 11.11 1.19
N ASN A 89 8.84 9.83 1.58
CA ASN A 89 8.23 8.76 0.78
C ASN A 89 6.72 8.96 0.58
N HIS A 90 6.03 9.66 1.50
CA HIS A 90 4.60 9.97 1.37
C HIS A 90 4.32 10.87 0.18
N GLY A 91 5.06 11.98 0.08
CA GLY A 91 4.91 12.92 -1.03
C GLY A 91 5.23 12.26 -2.37
N LEU A 92 6.34 11.53 -2.45
CA LEU A 92 6.74 10.83 -3.67
C LEU A 92 5.71 9.76 -4.09
N ALA A 93 5.30 8.88 -3.17
CA ALA A 93 4.29 7.87 -3.46
C ALA A 93 2.97 8.50 -3.91
N GLN A 94 2.53 9.57 -3.24
CA GLN A 94 1.30 10.26 -3.62
C GLN A 94 1.39 10.82 -5.03
N THR A 95 2.46 11.54 -5.36
CA THR A 95 2.68 12.11 -6.69
C THR A 95 2.67 11.04 -7.78
N ILE A 96 3.35 9.90 -7.55
CA ILE A 96 3.40 8.80 -8.52
C ILE A 96 2.01 8.19 -8.74
N LEU A 97 1.30 7.85 -7.66
CA LEU A 97 0.00 7.19 -7.75
C LEU A 97 -1.11 8.10 -8.28
N CYS A 98 -1.06 9.41 -7.97
CA CYS A 98 -2.02 10.37 -8.54
C CYS A 98 -1.91 10.48 -10.07
N ARG A 99 -0.78 10.10 -10.68
CA ARG A 99 -0.63 10.07 -12.14
C ARG A 99 -1.17 8.80 -12.78
N GLN A 100 -1.51 7.78 -11.98
CA GLN A 100 -2.04 6.50 -12.44
C GLN A 100 -3.57 6.46 -12.46
N VAL A 101 -4.23 7.49 -11.90
CA VAL A 101 -5.69 7.56 -11.70
C VAL A 101 -6.30 8.82 -12.27
#